data_AF-A0A6B3EB59-F1
#
_entry.id   AF-A0A6B3EB59-F1
#
_cell.length_a   1.000
_cell.length_b   1.000
_cell.length_c   1.000
_cell.angle_alpha   90.00
_cell.angle_beta   90.00
_cell.angle_gamma   90.00
#
_symmetry.space_group_name_H-M   'P 1'
#
loop_
_entity.id
_entity.type
_entity.pdbx_description
1 polymer ?
#
loop_
_entity_poly.entity_id
_entity_poly.type
_entity_poly.pdbx_seq_one_letter_code
_entity_poly.pdbx_strand_id
1 'polypeptide(L)'
;RALLEHDGGLHGTLVDLPPVVAEADPGLRANGAFADRCELVGCDVTEELPVQADLYLIKHVVHMWDDDTALRALRTVARRARPGSRVVLAEQLLDAGPSPEVTTTMGLLMLVSQGGRERTG
;
A
#
# COMPACT_ATOMS: atom_id res chain seq x y z
N ARG A 1 13.23 -1.65 -1.02
CA ARG A 1 14.41 -2.43 -0.59
C ARG A 1 14.56 -2.56 0.93
N ALA A 2 14.45 -1.51 1.74
CA ALA A 2 14.70 -1.58 3.19
C ALA A 2 14.00 -2.74 3.94
N LEU A 3 12.75 -3.06 3.59
CA LEU A 3 12.03 -4.20 4.17
C LEU A 3 12.67 -5.56 3.79
N LEU A 4 13.11 -5.71 2.54
CA LEU A 4 13.77 -6.92 2.03
C LEU A 4 15.20 -7.08 2.56
N GLU A 5 15.86 -5.96 2.88
CA GLU A 5 17.16 -5.92 3.56
C GLU A 5 17.04 -6.36 5.03
N HIS A 6 15.96 -5.96 5.70
CA HIS A 6 15.75 -6.23 7.12
C HIS A 6 15.36 -7.69 7.41
N ASP A 7 14.52 -8.28 6.57
CA ASP A 7 14.01 -9.64 6.76
C ASP A 7 14.35 -10.48 5.53
N GLY A 8 15.14 -11.55 5.70
CA GLY A 8 15.55 -12.46 4.63
C GLY A 8 14.46 -13.38 4.08
N GLY A 9 13.38 -13.61 4.83
CA GLY A 9 12.23 -14.42 4.42
C GLY A 9 11.15 -13.63 3.69
N LEU A 10 11.17 -12.30 3.78
CA LEU A 10 10.19 -11.44 3.12
C LEU A 10 10.31 -11.53 1.60
N HIS A 11 9.17 -11.70 0.93
CA HIS A 11 9.01 -11.53 -0.51
C HIS A 11 8.07 -10.35 -0.75
N GLY A 12 8.29 -9.60 -1.83
CA GLY A 12 7.51 -8.41 -2.11
C GLY A 12 7.25 -8.20 -3.59
N THR A 13 6.32 -7.30 -3.86
CA THR A 13 6.06 -6.78 -5.21
C THR A 13 6.05 -5.27 -5.12
N LEU A 14 6.88 -4.60 -5.91
CA LEU A 14 6.77 -3.15 -6.13
C LEU A 14 5.74 -2.94 -7.23
N VAL A 15 4.67 -2.22 -6.89
CA VAL A 15 3.62 -1.82 -7.82
C VAL A 15 3.69 -0.32 -8.00
N ASP A 16 3.77 0.12 -9.25
CA ASP A 16 3.68 1.52 -9.63
C ASP A 16 3.23 1.60 -11.11
N LEU A 17 3.07 2.81 -11.65
CA LEU A 17 2.82 2.99 -13.08
C LEU A 17 3.98 2.37 -13.90
N PRO A 18 3.69 1.80 -15.10
CA PRO A 18 4.72 1.20 -15.95
C PRO A 18 6.00 2.03 -16.16
N PRO A 19 5.94 3.35 -16.44
CA PRO A 19 7.16 4.15 -16.57
C PRO A 19 7.96 4.27 -15.26
N VAL A 20 7.29 4.33 -14.10
CA VAL A 20 7.96 4.41 -12.78
C VAL A 20 8.64 3.09 -12.44
N VAL A 21 7.97 1.97 -12.71
CA VAL A 21 8.56 0.64 -12.51
C VAL A 21 9.80 0.42 -13.39
N ALA A 22 9.81 0.95 -14.62
CA ALA A 22 11.00 0.89 -15.49
C ALA A 22 12.22 1.60 -14.88
N GLU A 23 12.00 2.59 -14.03
CA GLU A 23 13.03 3.34 -13.32
C GLU A 23 13.33 2.82 -11.91
N ALA A 24 12.64 1.77 -11.45
CA ALA A 24 12.80 1.21 -10.11
C ALA A 24 14.27 0.88 -9.75
N ASP A 25 14.60 0.89 -8.46
CA ASP A 25 15.94 0.61 -7.93
C ASP A 25 16.58 -0.63 -8.61
N PRO A 26 17.82 -0.53 -9.15
CA PRO A 26 18.49 -1.65 -9.82
C PRO A 26 18.57 -2.94 -8.99
N GLY A 27 18.63 -2.81 -7.66
CA GLY A 27 18.64 -3.96 -6.74
C GLY A 27 17.35 -4.77 -6.75
N LEU A 28 16.22 -4.20 -7.20
CA LEU A 28 14.93 -4.88 -7.32
C LEU A 28 14.67 -5.47 -8.72
N ARG A 29 15.52 -5.15 -9.71
CA ARG A 29 15.37 -5.64 -11.08
C ARG A 29 15.86 -7.08 -11.20
N ALA A 30 15.61 -7.71 -12.35
CA ALA A 30 15.91 -9.14 -12.60
C ALA A 30 17.37 -9.58 -12.35
N ASN A 31 18.34 -8.66 -12.41
CA ASN A 31 19.76 -8.96 -12.12
C ASN A 31 20.25 -8.32 -10.81
N GLY A 32 19.32 -7.81 -10.00
CA GLY A 32 19.60 -7.13 -8.73
C GLY A 32 19.69 -8.08 -7.55
N ALA A 33 20.15 -7.55 -6.42
CA ALA A 33 20.33 -8.32 -5.18
C ALA A 33 19.05 -8.94 -4.60
N PHE A 34 17.88 -8.45 -5.02
CA PHE A 34 16.57 -8.91 -4.55
C PHE A 34 15.72 -9.55 -5.66
N ALA A 35 16.30 -9.88 -6.82
CA ALA A 35 15.57 -10.41 -7.97
C ALA A 35 14.71 -11.65 -7.62
N ASP A 36 15.24 -12.55 -6.79
CA ASP A 36 14.53 -13.77 -6.39
C ASP A 36 13.41 -13.53 -5.37
N ARG A 37 13.32 -12.32 -4.82
CA ARG A 37 12.45 -11.96 -3.68
C ARG A 37 11.57 -10.75 -3.95
N CYS A 38 11.72 -10.11 -5.10
CA CYS A 38 10.98 -8.93 -5.47
C CYS A 38 10.50 -9.03 -6.92
N GLU A 39 9.19 -8.90 -7.11
CA GLU A 39 8.60 -8.70 -8.43
C GLU A 39 8.36 -7.21 -8.67
N LEU A 40 8.38 -6.82 -9.94
CA LEU A 40 8.09 -5.47 -10.40
C LEU A 40 6.85 -5.52 -11.29
N VAL A 41 5.78 -4.82 -10.91
CA VAL A 41 4.51 -4.86 -11.62
C VAL A 41 4.06 -3.44 -11.99
N GLY A 42 4.07 -3.15 -13.28
CA GLY A 42 3.57 -1.90 -13.84
C GLY A 42 2.04 -1.94 -13.98
N CYS A 43 1.31 -1.19 -13.17
CA CYS A 43 -0.14 -1.03 -13.33
C CYS A 43 -0.64 0.28 -12.69
N ASP A 44 -1.84 0.72 -13.10
CA ASP A 44 -2.57 1.78 -12.43
C ASP A 44 -3.50 1.18 -11.37
N VAL A 45 -3.17 1.41 -10.09
CA VAL A 45 -3.92 0.88 -8.95
C VAL A 45 -5.33 1.46 -8.82
N THR A 46 -5.62 2.59 -9.47
CA THR A 46 -6.97 3.15 -9.47
C THR A 46 -7.92 2.31 -10.35
N GLU A 47 -7.37 1.64 -11.36
CA GLU A 47 -8.08 0.76 -12.30
C GLU A 47 -8.05 -0.71 -11.83
N GLU A 48 -6.84 -1.26 -11.65
CA GLU A 48 -6.66 -2.67 -11.30
C GLU A 48 -5.41 -2.90 -10.44
N LEU A 49 -5.49 -3.89 -9.54
CA LEU A 49 -4.33 -4.41 -8.83
C LEU A 49 -4.20 -5.92 -9.08
N PRO A 50 -3.27 -6.37 -9.94
CA PRO A 50 -3.12 -7.79 -10.25
C PRO A 50 -2.40 -8.59 -9.14
N VAL A 51 -2.01 -7.93 -8.04
CA VAL A 51 -1.18 -8.52 -6.97
C VAL A 51 -2.00 -8.85 -5.72
N GLN A 52 -1.86 -10.07 -5.21
CA GLN A 52 -2.38 -10.44 -3.88
C GLN A 52 -1.23 -10.52 -2.87
N ALA A 53 -1.42 -9.90 -1.71
CA ALA A 53 -0.41 -9.87 -0.65
C ALA A 53 -1.05 -9.97 0.74
N ASP A 54 -0.27 -10.44 1.71
CA ASP A 54 -0.66 -10.45 3.13
C ASP A 54 -0.60 -9.04 3.74
N LEU A 55 0.23 -8.17 3.17
CA LEU A 55 0.40 -6.78 3.56
C LEU A 55 0.52 -5.89 2.31
N TYR A 56 -0.32 -4.86 2.24
CA TYR A 56 -0.23 -3.78 1.26
C TYR A 56 0.31 -2.53 1.96
N LEU A 57 1.47 -2.04 1.52
CA LEU A 57 2.06 -0.80 2.00
C LEU A 57 1.89 0.29 0.95
N ILE A 58 1.19 1.37 1.30
CA ILE A 58 1.03 2.56 0.46
C ILE A 58 1.79 3.68 1.17
N LYS A 59 2.82 4.23 0.54
CA LYS A 59 3.75 5.17 1.18
C LYS A 59 3.98 6.39 0.32
N HIS A 60 3.72 7.58 0.86
CA HIS A 60 3.94 8.87 0.20
C HIS A 60 3.23 9.04 -1.16
N VAL A 61 2.03 8.49 -1.31
CA VAL A 61 1.28 8.60 -2.58
C VAL A 61 -0.08 9.26 -2.37
N VAL A 62 -0.74 9.01 -1.24
CA VAL A 62 -2.13 9.45 -1.04
C VAL A 62 -2.25 10.97 -0.97
N HIS A 63 -1.26 11.66 -0.42
CA HIS A 63 -1.26 13.12 -0.33
C HIS A 63 -1.12 13.83 -1.69
N MET A 64 -0.77 13.10 -2.76
CA MET A 64 -0.69 13.64 -4.12
C MET A 64 -2.01 13.49 -4.88
N TRP A 65 -2.99 12.79 -4.31
CA TRP A 65 -4.27 12.49 -4.93
C TRP A 65 -5.38 13.35 -4.37
N ASP A 66 -6.40 13.59 -5.19
CA ASP A 66 -7.70 14.02 -4.69
C ASP A 66 -8.42 12.85 -3.96
N ASP A 67 -9.42 13.20 -3.15
CA ASP A 67 -10.17 12.23 -2.34
C ASP A 67 -10.78 11.10 -3.18
N ASP A 68 -11.29 11.44 -4.37
CA ASP A 68 -11.92 10.48 -5.28
C ASP A 68 -10.92 9.45 -5.81
N THR A 69 -9.72 9.90 -6.17
CA THR A 69 -8.62 9.05 -6.64
C THR A 69 -8.09 8.17 -5.51
N ALA A 70 -7.89 8.75 -4.32
CA ALA A 70 -7.50 8.00 -3.13
C ALA A 70 -8.52 6.91 -2.78
N LEU A 71 -9.82 7.24 -2.78
CA LEU A 71 -10.89 6.27 -2.53
C LEU A 71 -10.95 5.18 -3.60
N ARG A 72 -10.77 5.51 -4.87
CA ARG A 72 -10.70 4.51 -5.95
C ARG A 72 -9.56 3.52 -5.73
N ALA A 73 -8.35 4.02 -5.51
CA ALA A 73 -7.17 3.19 -5.27
C ALA A 73 -7.34 2.28 -4.04
N LEU A 74 -7.77 2.84 -2.91
CA LEU A 74 -8.00 2.08 -1.67
C LEU A 74 -9.07 1.01 -1.85
N ARG A 75 -10.14 1.29 -2.59
CA ARG A 75 -11.17 0.29 -2.93
C ARG A 75 -10.61 -0.82 -3.80
N THR A 76 -9.75 -0.51 -4.77
CA THR A 76 -9.10 -1.52 -5.61
C THR A 76 -8.21 -2.44 -4.79
N VAL A 77 -7.41 -1.89 -3.88
CA VAL A 77 -6.60 -2.67 -2.92
C VAL A 77 -7.48 -3.55 -2.05
N ALA A 78 -8.54 -2.98 -1.46
CA ALA A 78 -9.49 -3.70 -0.61
C ALA A 78 -10.19 -4.87 -1.35
N ARG A 79 -10.58 -4.68 -2.62
CA ARG A 79 -11.19 -5.74 -3.43
C ARG A 79 -10.21 -6.88 -3.73
N ARG A 80 -8.92 -6.58 -3.87
CA ARG A 80 -7.89 -7.56 -4.20
C ARG A 80 -7.38 -8.34 -2.99
N ALA A 81 -7.37 -7.69 -1.83
CA ALA A 81 -6.94 -8.23 -0.56
C ALA A 81 -7.71 -9.50 -0.17
N ARG A 82 -7.00 -10.47 0.41
CA ARG A 82 -7.61 -11.70 0.92
C ARG A 82 -8.06 -11.48 2.37
N PRO A 83 -9.01 -12.28 2.88
CA PRO A 83 -9.27 -12.37 4.31
C PRO A 83 -7.97 -12.51 5.12
N GLY A 84 -7.74 -11.60 6.06
CA GLY A 84 -6.53 -11.56 6.89
C GLY A 84 -5.40 -10.66 6.36
N SER A 85 -5.48 -10.17 5.12
CA SER A 85 -4.56 -9.16 4.59
C SER A 85 -4.69 -7.85 5.37
N ARG A 86 -3.58 -7.11 5.45
CA ARG A 86 -3.52 -5.78 6.09
C ARG A 86 -3.18 -4.71 5.06
N VAL A 87 -3.73 -3.51 5.23
CA VAL A 87 -3.34 -2.33 4.47
C VAL A 87 -2.72 -1.32 5.43
N VAL A 88 -1.53 -0.81 5.10
CA VAL A 88 -0.79 0.18 5.88
C VAL A 88 -0.56 1.41 5.01
N LEU A 89 -1.03 2.55 5.50
CA LEU A 89 -0.76 3.87 4.94
C LEU A 89 0.40 4.50 5.73
N ALA A 90 1.50 4.77 5.05
CA ALA A 90 2.68 5.42 5.59
C ALA A 90 2.83 6.81 4.95
N GLU A 91 2.11 7.78 5.49
CA GLU A 91 2.06 9.15 4.99
C GLU A 91 2.68 10.14 5.98
N GLN A 92 3.22 11.25 5.46
CA GLN A 92 3.55 12.42 6.28
C GLN A 92 2.30 13.30 6.36
N LEU A 93 1.69 13.38 7.54
CA LEU A 93 0.64 14.35 7.79
C LEU A 93 1.31 15.72 7.99
N LEU A 94 1.01 16.68 7.12
CA LEU A 94 1.36 18.06 7.38
C LEU A 94 0.43 18.56 8.49
N ASP A 95 0.97 18.81 9.67
CA ASP A 95 0.25 19.44 10.76
C ASP A 95 -0.29 20.80 10.30
N ALA A 96 -1.58 20.86 9.96
CA ALA A 96 -2.29 22.14 9.91
C ALA A 96 -2.48 22.61 11.37
N GLY A 97 -2.02 23.82 11.66
CA GLY A 97 -2.03 24.43 13.00
C GLY A 97 -3.38 24.47 13.72
N PRO A 98 -3.41 25.02 14.95
CA PRO A 98 -4.28 24.58 16.03
C PRO A 98 -5.74 24.94 15.77
N SER A 99 -6.55 23.94 15.41
CA SER A 99 -8.00 23.97 15.61
C SER A 99 -8.42 22.67 16.32
N PRO A 100 -9.08 22.75 17.49
CA PRO A 100 -9.33 21.62 18.37
C PRO A 100 -10.57 20.78 17.98
N GLU A 101 -10.88 20.66 16.69
CA GLU A 101 -12.07 19.92 16.20
C GLU A 101 -11.76 18.73 15.28
N VAL A 102 -10.50 18.45 14.95
CA VAL A 102 -10.09 17.19 14.31
C VAL A 102 -9.29 16.34 15.29
N THR A 103 -9.87 16.16 16.48
CA THR A 103 -9.52 15.02 17.34
C THR A 103 -10.00 13.76 16.63
N THR A 104 -9.14 13.15 15.81
CA THR A 104 -9.09 11.72 15.42
C THR A 104 -8.45 11.58 14.04
N THR A 105 -7.12 11.68 13.95
CA THR A 105 -6.41 10.90 12.92
C THR A 105 -5.74 9.75 13.64
N MET A 106 -6.60 8.86 14.13
CA MET A 106 -6.25 7.60 14.78
C MET A 106 -5.20 6.88 13.93
N GLY A 107 -4.07 6.55 14.53
CA GLY A 107 -3.14 5.60 13.96
C GLY A 107 -3.82 4.24 13.73
N LEU A 108 -3.37 3.54 12.68
CA LEU A 108 -3.63 2.13 12.38
C LEU A 108 -5.10 1.71 12.18
N LEU A 109 -5.29 0.97 11.08
CA LEU A 109 -6.29 -0.10 10.82
C LEU A 109 -7.53 0.27 9.98
N MET A 110 -7.72 -0.46 8.88
CA MET A 110 -8.97 -1.20 8.65
C MET A 110 -8.74 -2.57 7.97
N LEU A 111 -9.28 -3.61 8.59
CA LEU A 111 -9.40 -4.99 8.10
C LEU A 111 -10.37 -5.04 6.93
N VAL A 112 -9.96 -5.56 5.78
CA VAL A 112 -10.89 -6.07 4.77
C VAL A 112 -10.79 -7.59 4.80
N SER A 113 -11.57 -8.21 5.69
CA SER A 113 -11.82 -9.64 5.67
C SER A 113 -13.32 -9.87 5.55
N GLN A 114 -13.72 -10.54 4.47
CA GLN A 114 -15.12 -10.77 4.11
C GLN A 114 -15.93 -11.37 5.29
N GLY A 115 -17.08 -10.74 5.62
CA GLY A 115 -18.23 -11.42 6.24
C GLY A 115 -18.44 -11.40 7.76
N GLY A 116 -17.94 -10.42 8.52
CA GLY A 116 -18.14 -10.35 9.98
C GLY A 116 -18.94 -9.14 10.44
N ARG A 117 -20.21 -9.34 10.84
CA ARG A 117 -21.10 -8.37 11.51
C ARG A 117 -20.36 -7.49 12.53
N GLU A 118 -20.58 -6.18 12.45
CA GLU A 118 -20.39 -5.28 13.59
C GLU A 118 -21.33 -5.72 14.73
N ARG A 119 -20.75 -5.97 15.91
CA ARG A 119 -21.52 -6.03 17.16
C ARG A 119 -21.09 -4.82 17.98
N THR A 120 -22.05 -3.96 18.27
CA THR A 120 -21.94 -2.98 19.34
C THR A 120 -21.95 -3.71 20.68
N GLY A 121 -20.99 -3.37 21.53
CA GLY A 121 -20.97 -3.65 22.96
C GLY A 121 -20.61 -2.36 23.66
#